data_AF-A0A3N5RCE6-F1
#
_entry.id   AF-A0A3N5RCE6-F1
#
_cell.length_a   1.000
_cell.length_b   1.000
_cell.length_c   1.000
_cell.angle_alpha   90.00
_cell.angle_beta   90.00
_cell.angle_gamma   90.00
#
_symmetry.space_group_name_H-M   'P 1'
#
loop_
_entity.id
_entity.type
_entity.pdbx_description
1 polymer ?
#
loop_
_entity_poly.entity_id
_entity_poly.type
_entity_poly.pdbx_seq_one_letter_code
_entity_poly.pdbx_strand_id
1 'polypeptide(L)'
;MEPATKQLEFEALKARVAQLETELQANPEQWRPAAAYPMYEAVSGFVLGIAGAAVALLANVIAAPMAGKDPLQLIRVYLTFPLGEKALALGTAQGGSHSIGDGMILAFGCCLYLGTGMLLGALFQPVLRRLADRSFFGRLFVASALSLLVWVVGFYGILSWLQPATCGGNWITDNSVLPWWVAAVKHLIFGWTMAILYPLGRFRPPVAEVEKS
;
A
#
# COMPACT_ATOMS: atom_id res chain seq x y z
N MET A 1 30.35 10.52 48.52
CA MET A 1 31.40 10.87 47.53
C MET A 1 31.98 12.21 47.91
N GLU A 2 33.30 12.25 48.09
CA GLU A 2 34.02 13.49 48.34
C GLU A 2 33.87 14.48 47.16
N PRO A 3 33.85 15.79 47.43
CA PRO A 3 33.74 16.82 46.39
C PRO A 3 34.89 16.77 45.37
N ALA A 4 36.09 16.34 45.77
CA ALA A 4 37.23 16.17 44.87
C ALA A 4 37.01 15.06 43.83
N THR A 5 36.35 13.96 44.21
CA THR A 5 36.03 12.85 43.29
C THR A 5 35.06 13.31 42.21
N LYS A 6 34.07 14.14 42.58
CA LYS A 6 33.10 14.70 41.63
C LYS A 6 33.72 15.68 40.63
N GLN A 7 34.72 16.46 41.06
CA GLN A 7 35.45 17.37 40.18
C GLN A 7 36.28 16.61 39.14
N LEU A 8 36.97 15.55 39.56
CA LEU A 8 37.71 14.67 38.65
C LEU A 8 36.78 13.99 37.63
N GLU A 9 35.64 13.48 38.09
CA GLU A 9 34.63 12.86 37.23
C GLU A 9 34.03 13.87 36.23
N PHE A 10 33.79 15.10 36.66
CA PHE A 10 33.28 16.16 35.79
C PHE A 10 34.25 16.54 34.68
N GLU A 11 35.54 16.71 34.99
CA GLU A 11 36.55 17.02 33.97
C GLU A 11 36.78 15.84 33.00
N ALA A 12 36.70 14.60 33.49
CA ALA A 12 36.73 13.41 32.65
C ALA A 12 35.53 13.35 31.68
N LEU A 13 34.33 13.68 32.17
CA LEU A 13 33.12 13.74 31.34
C LEU A 13 33.20 14.85 30.29
N LYS A 14 33.70 16.04 30.64
CA LYS A 14 33.95 17.12 29.67
C LYS A 14 34.88 16.69 28.55
N ALA A 15 36.00 16.05 28.90
CA ALA A 15 36.96 15.55 27.91
C ALA A 15 36.30 14.51 26.99
N ARG A 16 35.46 13.64 27.54
CA ARG A 16 34.71 12.64 26.76
C ARG A 16 33.67 13.27 25.83
N VAL A 17 32.97 14.30 26.27
CA VAL A 17 32.02 15.06 25.44
C VAL A 17 32.75 15.73 24.28
N ALA A 18 33.86 16.43 24.54
CA ALA A 18 34.65 17.08 23.49
C ALA A 18 35.18 16.07 22.44
N GLN A 19 35.59 14.89 22.90
CA GLN A 19 36.00 13.80 22.00
C GLN A 19 34.82 13.33 21.12
N LEU A 20 33.65 13.07 21.71
CA LEU A 20 32.47 12.60 20.98
C LEU A 20 31.95 13.65 19.99
N GLU A 21 32.01 14.94 20.34
CA GLU A 21 31.68 16.04 19.43
C GLU A 21 32.63 16.07 18.23
N THR A 22 33.93 15.87 18.46
CA THR A 22 34.93 15.79 17.38
C THR A 22 34.68 14.57 16.48
N GLU A 23 34.36 13.42 17.06
CA GLU A 23 34.03 12.20 16.30
C GLU A 23 32.73 12.34 15.48
N LEU A 24 31.71 13.01 16.04
CA LEU A 24 30.46 13.34 15.35
C LEU A 24 30.66 14.34 14.21
N GLN A 25 31.51 15.36 14.41
CA GLN A 25 31.86 16.33 13.37
C GLN A 25 32.76 15.71 12.28
N ALA A 26 33.56 14.72 12.62
CA ALA A 26 34.38 13.98 11.65
C ALA A 26 33.55 12.99 10.81
N ASN A 27 32.43 12.48 11.35
CA ASN A 27 31.53 11.54 10.66
C ASN A 27 30.05 11.98 10.71
N PRO A 28 29.71 13.19 10.21
CA PRO A 28 28.34 13.72 10.32
C PRO A 28 27.32 12.90 9.50
N GLU A 29 27.79 12.11 8.53
CA GLU A 29 26.95 11.38 7.58
C GLU A 29 26.55 9.96 8.03
N GLN A 30 27.20 9.38 9.05
CA GLN A 30 27.04 7.94 9.31
C GLN A 30 25.71 7.58 9.98
N TRP A 31 25.08 8.51 10.70
CA TRP A 31 23.78 8.30 11.35
C TRP A 31 22.59 8.88 10.57
N ARG A 32 22.83 9.84 9.66
CA ARG A 32 21.76 10.46 8.86
C ARG A 32 21.60 9.72 7.54
N PRO A 33 20.45 9.12 7.23
CA PRO A 33 20.24 8.53 5.91
C PRO A 33 20.37 9.61 4.83
N ALA A 34 21.45 9.53 4.06
CA ALA A 34 21.97 10.61 3.20
C ALA A 34 21.04 11.03 2.05
N ALA A 35 20.08 10.19 1.67
CA ALA A 35 19.08 10.57 0.68
C ALA A 35 17.88 9.60 0.63
N ALA A 36 18.13 8.30 0.72
CA ALA A 36 17.12 7.27 0.50
C ALA A 36 16.93 6.38 1.73
N TYR A 37 15.68 6.26 2.17
CA TYR A 37 15.30 5.35 3.24
C TYR A 37 14.22 4.37 2.71
N PRO A 38 14.64 3.25 2.08
CA PRO A 38 13.72 2.34 1.40
C PRO A 38 12.63 1.78 2.32
N MET A 39 12.97 1.52 3.58
CA MET A 39 12.00 1.05 4.58
C MET A 39 10.92 2.10 4.87
N TYR A 40 11.30 3.37 5.01
CA TYR A 40 10.34 4.47 5.16
C TYR A 40 9.42 4.57 3.94
N GLU A 41 9.97 4.44 2.73
CA GLU A 41 9.17 4.47 1.50
C GLU A 41 8.21 3.29 1.41
N ALA A 42 8.66 2.08 1.76
CA ALA A 42 7.81 0.91 1.78
C ALA A 42 6.66 1.05 2.79
N VAL A 43 6.95 1.52 4.00
CA VAL A 43 5.92 1.76 5.04
C VAL A 43 4.98 2.91 4.64
N SER A 44 5.52 4.00 4.09
CA SER A 44 4.69 5.10 3.59
C SER A 44 3.79 4.63 2.46
N GLY A 45 4.35 3.86 1.52
CA GLY A 45 3.61 3.21 0.44
C GLY A 45 2.53 2.26 0.95
N PHE A 46 2.82 1.50 2.01
CA PHE A 46 1.86 0.60 2.65
C PHE A 46 0.64 1.36 3.18
N VAL A 47 0.84 2.47 3.88
CA VAL A 47 -0.25 3.33 4.38
C VAL A 47 -1.00 3.99 3.21
N LEU A 48 -0.29 4.55 2.23
CA LEU A 48 -0.91 5.17 1.05
C LEU A 48 -1.68 4.15 0.19
N GLY A 49 -1.23 2.89 0.19
CA GLY A 49 -1.90 1.77 -0.47
C GLY A 49 -3.31 1.51 0.06
N ILE A 50 -3.56 1.76 1.35
CA ILE A 50 -4.92 1.73 1.93
C ILE A 50 -5.81 2.75 1.23
N ALA A 51 -5.33 3.99 1.10
CA ALA A 51 -6.07 5.06 0.43
C ALA A 51 -6.30 4.73 -1.05
N GLY A 52 -5.29 4.21 -1.75
CA GLY A 52 -5.42 3.74 -3.13
C GLY A 52 -6.51 2.67 -3.29
N ALA A 53 -6.53 1.67 -2.43
CA ALA A 53 -7.55 0.63 -2.45
C ALA A 53 -8.93 1.17 -2.08
N ALA A 54 -9.03 2.04 -1.07
CA ALA A 54 -10.30 2.67 -0.70
C ALA A 54 -10.90 3.48 -1.85
N VAL A 55 -10.10 4.29 -2.56
CA VAL A 55 -10.56 5.06 -3.73
C VAL A 55 -10.99 4.13 -4.86
N ALA A 56 -10.22 3.07 -5.17
CA ALA A 56 -10.60 2.11 -6.19
C ALA A 56 -11.91 1.37 -5.84
N LEU A 57 -12.12 1.07 -4.57
CA LEU A 57 -13.35 0.44 -4.09
C LEU A 57 -14.55 1.40 -4.17
N LEU A 58 -14.37 2.64 -3.75
CA LEU A 58 -15.42 3.68 -3.86
C LEU A 58 -15.80 3.93 -5.31
N ALA A 59 -14.82 4.01 -6.21
CA ALA A 59 -15.09 4.16 -7.64
C ALA A 59 -15.93 2.99 -8.18
N ASN A 60 -15.68 1.76 -7.71
CA ASN A 60 -16.50 0.61 -8.06
C ASN A 60 -17.94 0.75 -7.53
N VAL A 61 -18.10 1.12 -6.25
CA VAL A 61 -19.40 1.27 -5.61
C VAL A 61 -20.26 2.31 -6.33
N ILE A 62 -19.65 3.39 -6.82
CA ILE A 62 -20.35 4.46 -7.57
C ILE A 62 -20.64 4.03 -9.01
N ALA A 63 -19.69 3.38 -9.68
CA ALA A 63 -19.82 3.02 -11.09
C ALA A 63 -20.75 1.81 -11.33
N ALA A 64 -20.85 0.87 -10.39
CA ALA A 64 -21.65 -0.33 -10.55
C ALA A 64 -23.16 -0.05 -10.76
N PRO A 65 -23.84 0.83 -9.99
CA PRO A 65 -25.22 1.21 -10.25
C PRO A 65 -25.44 1.86 -11.62
N MET A 66 -24.48 2.67 -12.08
CA MET A 66 -24.53 3.31 -13.40
C MET A 66 -24.49 2.28 -14.54
N ALA A 67 -23.88 1.12 -14.28
CA ALA A 67 -23.82 -0.02 -15.19
C ALA A 67 -24.92 -1.08 -14.93
N GLY A 68 -25.89 -0.81 -14.04
CA GLY A 68 -26.95 -1.75 -13.68
C GLY A 68 -26.47 -2.98 -12.91
N LYS A 69 -25.33 -2.89 -12.22
CA LYS A 69 -24.71 -3.98 -11.44
C LYS A 69 -24.79 -3.70 -9.93
N ASP A 70 -24.76 -4.75 -9.12
CA ASP A 70 -24.69 -4.64 -7.66
C ASP A 70 -23.32 -4.04 -7.23
N PRO A 71 -23.28 -2.94 -6.45
CA PRO A 71 -22.05 -2.35 -5.92
C PRO A 71 -21.09 -3.34 -5.26
N LEU A 72 -21.63 -4.38 -4.62
CA LEU A 72 -20.87 -5.37 -3.87
C LEU A 72 -20.44 -6.56 -4.72
N GLN A 73 -20.86 -6.63 -5.99
CA GLN A 73 -20.52 -7.73 -6.89
C GLN A 73 -19.01 -7.93 -7.00
N LEU A 74 -18.22 -6.85 -7.04
CA LEU A 74 -16.76 -6.96 -7.09
C LEU A 74 -16.19 -7.67 -5.86
N ILE A 75 -16.64 -7.29 -4.67
CA ILE A 75 -16.15 -7.89 -3.42
C ILE A 75 -16.54 -9.37 -3.38
N ARG A 76 -17.76 -9.71 -3.82
CA ARG A 76 -18.21 -11.11 -3.93
C ARG A 76 -17.37 -11.92 -4.91
N VAL A 77 -17.06 -11.36 -6.08
CA VAL A 77 -16.17 -11.99 -7.06
C VAL A 77 -14.78 -12.17 -6.47
N TYR A 78 -14.25 -11.19 -5.74
CA TYR A 78 -12.94 -11.31 -5.09
C TYR A 78 -12.93 -12.38 -3.98
N LEU A 79 -14.03 -12.50 -3.23
CA LEU A 79 -14.23 -13.53 -2.20
C LEU A 79 -14.41 -14.95 -2.74
N THR A 80 -14.55 -15.13 -4.06
CA THR A 80 -14.52 -16.48 -4.65
C THR A 80 -13.16 -17.16 -4.49
N PHE A 81 -12.08 -16.40 -4.21
CA PHE A 81 -10.76 -16.97 -3.96
C PHE A 81 -10.65 -17.69 -2.60
N PRO A 82 -11.17 -17.17 -1.47
CA PRO A 82 -11.24 -17.96 -0.23
C PRO A 82 -12.49 -18.86 -0.12
N LEU A 83 -13.62 -18.52 -0.75
CA LEU A 83 -14.91 -19.17 -0.48
C LEU A 83 -15.53 -19.91 -1.68
N GLY A 84 -14.91 -19.85 -2.86
CA GLY A 84 -15.44 -20.46 -4.09
C GLY A 84 -16.77 -19.83 -4.55
N GLU A 85 -17.59 -20.63 -5.23
CA GLU A 85 -18.88 -20.19 -5.80
C GLU A 85 -19.85 -19.61 -4.75
N LYS A 86 -19.77 -20.08 -3.50
CA LYS A 86 -20.62 -19.63 -2.39
C LYS A 86 -20.54 -18.11 -2.18
N ALA A 87 -19.43 -17.48 -2.55
CA ALA A 87 -19.28 -16.03 -2.45
C ALA A 87 -20.24 -15.26 -3.35
N LEU A 88 -20.64 -15.82 -4.50
CA LEU A 88 -21.55 -15.18 -5.45
C LEU A 88 -23.00 -15.15 -4.94
N ALA A 89 -23.39 -16.11 -4.09
CA ALA A 89 -24.71 -16.21 -3.50
C ALA A 89 -24.92 -15.29 -2.27
N LEU A 90 -23.85 -14.66 -1.77
CA LEU A 90 -23.94 -13.71 -0.66
C LEU A 90 -24.77 -12.50 -1.07
N GLY A 91 -25.69 -12.03 -0.22
CA GLY A 91 -26.53 -10.86 -0.50
C GLY A 91 -27.67 -11.05 -1.52
N THR A 92 -27.79 -12.22 -2.17
CA THR A 92 -28.99 -12.60 -2.95
C THR A 92 -30.04 -13.36 -2.14
N ALA A 93 -29.67 -13.82 -0.94
CA ALA A 93 -30.56 -14.55 -0.04
C ALA A 93 -31.47 -13.58 0.74
N GLN A 94 -32.56 -13.13 0.11
CA GLN A 94 -33.75 -12.66 0.83
C GLN A 94 -34.42 -13.85 1.51
N GLY A 95 -33.94 -14.22 2.70
CA GLY A 95 -34.59 -15.18 3.59
C GLY A 95 -33.97 -16.58 3.55
N GLY A 96 -33.41 -17.00 4.69
CA GLY A 96 -33.06 -18.39 4.92
C GLY A 96 -31.68 -18.61 5.53
N SER A 97 -31.60 -18.43 6.85
CA SER A 97 -30.72 -19.15 7.79
C SER A 97 -29.52 -19.89 7.18
N HIS A 98 -28.34 -19.27 7.15
CA HIS A 98 -27.03 -19.92 7.38
C HIS A 98 -26.08 -18.89 8.04
N SER A 99 -25.39 -19.33 9.09
CA SER A 99 -25.09 -18.57 10.31
C SER A 99 -23.74 -17.84 10.34
N ILE A 100 -23.33 -17.23 9.23
CA ILE A 100 -22.23 -16.25 9.20
C ILE A 100 -22.81 -15.01 8.53
N GLY A 101 -23.04 -13.94 9.30
CA GLY A 101 -23.73 -12.77 8.78
C GLY A 101 -23.05 -12.23 7.53
N ASP A 102 -23.81 -12.03 6.45
CA ASP A 102 -23.36 -11.48 5.16
C ASP A 102 -22.46 -10.24 5.35
N GLY A 103 -22.73 -9.43 6.38
CA GLY A 103 -21.91 -8.28 6.77
C GLY A 103 -20.49 -8.63 7.23
N MET A 104 -20.29 -9.73 7.97
CA MET A 104 -18.94 -10.16 8.38
C MET A 104 -18.13 -10.65 7.18
N ILE A 105 -18.74 -11.41 6.28
CA ILE A 105 -18.06 -11.90 5.08
C ILE A 105 -17.67 -10.73 4.18
N LEU A 106 -18.57 -9.74 4.04
CA LEU A 106 -18.27 -8.52 3.32
C LEU A 106 -17.14 -7.72 3.97
N ALA A 107 -17.12 -7.64 5.31
CA ALA A 107 -16.04 -7.00 6.05
C ALA A 107 -14.70 -7.70 5.79
N PHE A 108 -14.65 -9.04 5.80
CA PHE A 108 -13.46 -9.79 5.41
C PHE A 108 -13.02 -9.48 3.99
N GLY A 109 -13.96 -9.42 3.03
CA GLY A 109 -13.66 -9.04 1.66
C GLY A 109 -13.07 -7.63 1.54
N CYS A 110 -13.62 -6.67 2.28
CA CYS A 110 -13.10 -5.31 2.36
C CYS A 110 -11.69 -5.28 2.98
N CYS A 111 -11.47 -5.96 4.10
CA CYS A 111 -10.16 -6.06 4.74
C CYS A 111 -9.11 -6.70 3.82
N LEU A 112 -9.47 -7.76 3.10
CA LEU A 112 -8.57 -8.41 2.13
C LEU A 112 -8.25 -7.48 0.96
N TYR A 113 -9.23 -6.72 0.49
CA TYR A 113 -9.05 -5.75 -0.59
C TYR A 113 -8.11 -4.61 -0.16
N LEU A 114 -8.31 -4.05 1.03
CA LEU A 114 -7.44 -3.02 1.59
C LEU A 114 -6.04 -3.57 1.89
N GLY A 115 -5.93 -4.78 2.44
CA GLY A 115 -4.67 -5.47 2.70
C GLY A 115 -3.85 -5.69 1.43
N THR A 116 -4.51 -6.07 0.33
CA THR A 116 -3.85 -6.17 -0.99
C THR A 116 -3.36 -4.79 -1.45
N GLY A 117 -4.17 -3.74 -1.26
CA GLY A 117 -3.75 -2.36 -1.50
C GLY A 117 -2.50 -1.94 -0.74
N MET A 118 -2.40 -2.34 0.52
CA MET A 118 -1.23 -2.06 1.38
C MET A 118 0.04 -2.72 0.82
N LEU A 119 -0.03 -4.00 0.47
CA LEU A 119 1.10 -4.74 -0.09
C LEU A 119 1.55 -4.16 -1.42
N LEU A 120 0.60 -3.84 -2.32
CA LEU A 120 0.91 -3.20 -3.59
C LEU A 120 1.48 -1.80 -3.37
N GLY A 121 0.91 -1.00 -2.47
CA GLY A 121 1.38 0.34 -2.15
C GLY A 121 2.83 0.37 -1.69
N ALA A 122 3.23 -0.61 -0.86
CA ALA A 122 4.61 -0.77 -0.40
C ALA A 122 5.61 -1.00 -1.55
N LEU A 123 5.17 -1.58 -2.66
CA LEU A 123 5.97 -1.77 -3.87
C LEU A 123 5.92 -0.55 -4.80
N PHE A 124 4.75 0.10 -4.93
CA PHE A 124 4.57 1.25 -5.81
C PHE A 124 5.43 2.44 -5.39
N GLN A 125 5.45 2.78 -4.09
CA GLN A 125 6.13 3.97 -3.59
C GLN A 125 7.62 4.02 -3.93
N PRO A 126 8.44 2.98 -3.67
CA PRO A 126 9.86 3.00 -4.04
C PRO A 126 10.08 2.98 -5.56
N VAL A 127 9.20 2.34 -6.34
CA VAL A 127 9.29 2.34 -7.82
C VAL A 127 9.01 3.74 -8.37
N LEU A 128 7.96 4.41 -7.90
CA LEU A 128 7.62 5.77 -8.31
C LEU A 128 8.73 6.76 -7.94
N ARG A 129 9.35 6.58 -6.77
CA ARG A 129 10.51 7.38 -6.40
C ARG A 129 11.67 7.17 -7.36
N ARG A 130 12.01 5.92 -7.67
CA ARG A 130 13.17 5.64 -8.52
C ARG A 130 12.99 6.14 -9.95
N LEU A 131 11.79 5.98 -10.51
CA LEU A 131 11.55 6.21 -11.95
C LEU A 131 10.91 7.56 -12.27
N ALA A 132 10.26 8.20 -11.31
CA ALA A 132 9.39 9.35 -11.61
C ALA A 132 9.40 10.46 -10.55
N ASP A 133 10.41 10.55 -9.68
CA ASP A 133 10.41 11.54 -8.57
C ASP A 133 10.21 13.00 -9.00
N ARG A 134 10.71 13.34 -10.21
CA ARG A 134 10.83 14.73 -10.69
C ARG A 134 9.61 15.25 -11.45
N SER A 135 8.74 14.40 -11.98
CA SER A 135 7.66 14.82 -12.89
C SER A 135 6.31 14.22 -12.52
N PHE A 136 5.28 15.06 -12.39
CA PHE A 136 3.91 14.57 -12.16
C PHE A 136 3.41 13.68 -13.30
N PHE A 137 3.59 14.09 -14.55
CA PHE A 137 3.20 13.28 -15.71
C PHE A 137 4.03 12.00 -15.81
N GLY A 138 5.32 12.06 -15.47
CA GLY A 138 6.16 10.87 -15.34
C GLY A 138 5.61 9.88 -14.30
N ARG A 139 5.13 10.38 -13.14
CA ARG A 139 4.52 9.55 -12.10
C ARG A 139 3.23 8.90 -12.58
N LEU A 140 2.36 9.65 -13.25
CA LEU A 140 1.13 9.09 -13.81
C LEU A 140 1.42 8.01 -14.85
N PHE A 141 2.40 8.23 -15.72
CA PHE A 141 2.78 7.24 -16.72
C PHE A 141 3.33 5.97 -16.05
N VAL A 142 4.32 6.10 -15.15
CA VAL A 142 4.90 4.95 -14.44
C VAL A 142 3.87 4.23 -13.61
N ALA A 143 2.99 4.94 -12.90
CA ALA A 143 1.92 4.35 -12.12
C ALA A 143 0.92 3.59 -13.00
N SER A 144 0.57 4.13 -14.17
CA SER A 144 -0.31 3.46 -15.13
C SER A 144 0.32 2.16 -15.63
N ALA A 145 1.59 2.22 -16.04
CA ALA A 145 2.33 1.05 -16.51
C ALA A 145 2.44 -0.01 -15.41
N LEU A 146 2.79 0.39 -14.19
CA LEU A 146 2.92 -0.53 -13.05
C LEU A 146 1.58 -1.15 -12.65
N SER A 147 0.50 -0.37 -12.65
CA SER A 147 -0.85 -0.87 -12.39
C SER A 147 -1.33 -1.87 -13.42
N LEU A 148 -1.12 -1.59 -14.71
CA LEU A 148 -1.47 -2.51 -15.78
C LEU A 148 -0.61 -3.77 -15.72
N LEU A 149 0.67 -3.65 -15.37
CA LEU A 149 1.55 -4.80 -15.16
C LEU A 149 1.05 -5.68 -14.01
N VAL A 150 0.72 -5.09 -12.86
CA VAL A 150 0.15 -5.83 -11.71
C VAL A 150 -1.16 -6.48 -12.10
N TRP A 151 -2.02 -5.78 -12.83
CA TRP A 151 -3.26 -6.36 -13.35
C TRP A 151 -2.97 -7.57 -14.24
N VAL A 152 -2.12 -7.44 -15.27
CA VAL A 152 -1.80 -8.54 -16.19
C VAL A 152 -1.22 -9.75 -15.45
N VAL A 153 -0.23 -9.51 -14.59
CA VAL A 153 0.42 -10.57 -13.80
C VAL A 153 -0.58 -11.22 -12.85
N GLY A 154 -1.39 -10.43 -12.15
CA GLY A 154 -2.40 -10.94 -11.22
C GLY A 154 -3.48 -11.75 -11.94
N PHE A 155 -4.07 -11.21 -12.99
CA PHE A 155 -5.20 -11.82 -13.70
C PHE A 155 -4.79 -13.05 -14.51
N TYR A 156 -3.76 -12.89 -15.36
CA TYR A 156 -3.36 -13.92 -16.33
C TYR A 156 -2.22 -14.79 -15.83
N GLY A 157 -1.36 -14.26 -14.96
CA GLY A 157 -0.19 -14.96 -14.44
C GLY A 157 -0.44 -15.73 -13.13
N ILE A 158 -1.44 -15.33 -12.33
CA ILE A 158 -1.74 -15.95 -11.03
C ILE A 158 -3.15 -16.53 -11.04
N LEU A 159 -4.17 -15.69 -11.20
CA LEU A 159 -5.57 -16.09 -10.96
C LEU A 159 -6.13 -17.02 -12.04
N SER A 160 -5.62 -16.97 -13.27
CA SER A 160 -6.08 -17.81 -14.39
C SER A 160 -5.94 -19.31 -14.16
N TRP A 161 -4.98 -19.73 -13.34
CA TRP A 161 -4.75 -21.15 -13.02
C TRP A 161 -4.82 -21.43 -11.52
N LEU A 162 -4.47 -20.48 -10.67
CA LEU A 162 -4.46 -20.69 -9.22
C LEU A 162 -5.88 -20.85 -8.68
N GLN A 163 -6.80 -19.96 -9.07
CA GLN A 163 -8.20 -20.03 -8.64
C GLN A 163 -8.86 -21.38 -9.00
N PRO A 164 -8.85 -21.82 -10.27
CA PRO A 164 -9.42 -23.12 -10.61
C PRO A 164 -8.72 -24.29 -9.90
N ALA A 165 -7.41 -24.21 -9.66
CA ALA A 165 -6.68 -25.27 -8.96
C ALA A 165 -7.03 -25.36 -7.47
N THR A 166 -7.26 -24.23 -6.78
CA THR A 166 -7.51 -24.23 -5.32
C THR A 166 -8.99 -24.27 -4.96
N CYS A 167 -9.85 -23.66 -5.77
CA CYS A 167 -11.25 -23.37 -5.41
C CYS A 167 -12.25 -23.83 -6.48
N GLY A 168 -11.76 -24.32 -7.61
CA GLY A 168 -12.57 -24.55 -8.80
C GLY A 168 -12.98 -23.24 -9.48
N GLY A 169 -13.64 -23.35 -10.63
CA GLY A 169 -14.21 -22.23 -11.39
C GLY A 169 -13.19 -21.21 -11.90
N ASN A 170 -13.67 -20.28 -12.72
CA ASN A 170 -12.87 -19.19 -13.31
C ASN A 170 -13.54 -17.83 -13.09
N TRP A 171 -14.27 -17.65 -11.98
CA TRP A 171 -15.18 -16.51 -11.81
C TRP A 171 -14.49 -15.14 -11.85
N ILE A 172 -13.23 -15.03 -11.42
CA ILE A 172 -12.51 -13.76 -11.48
C ILE A 172 -12.10 -13.44 -12.92
N THR A 173 -11.73 -14.44 -13.71
CA THR A 173 -11.25 -14.27 -15.09
C THR A 173 -12.38 -14.38 -16.13
N ASP A 174 -13.57 -14.80 -15.72
CA ASP A 174 -14.77 -14.89 -16.54
C ASP A 174 -15.32 -13.48 -16.85
N ASN A 175 -15.26 -13.13 -18.13
CA ASN A 175 -15.69 -11.84 -18.64
C ASN A 175 -17.21 -11.59 -18.48
N SER A 176 -18.02 -12.65 -18.30
CA SER A 176 -19.46 -12.52 -18.01
C SER A 176 -19.73 -12.06 -16.56
N VAL A 177 -18.84 -12.40 -15.64
CA VAL A 177 -18.92 -12.08 -14.21
C VAL A 177 -18.20 -10.78 -13.91
N LEU A 178 -16.94 -10.65 -14.34
CA LEU A 178 -16.13 -9.46 -14.17
C LEU A 178 -15.42 -9.13 -15.50
N PRO A 179 -15.91 -8.12 -16.24
CA PRO A 179 -15.27 -7.76 -17.48
C PRO A 179 -13.81 -7.33 -17.25
N TRP A 180 -12.90 -7.83 -18.08
CA TRP A 180 -11.45 -7.63 -17.90
C TRP A 180 -11.06 -6.14 -17.84
N TRP A 181 -11.77 -5.30 -18.61
CA TRP A 181 -11.52 -3.85 -18.64
C TRP A 181 -11.92 -3.18 -17.32
N VAL A 182 -12.95 -3.67 -16.64
CA VAL A 182 -13.36 -3.17 -15.31
C VAL A 182 -12.26 -3.45 -14.30
N ALA A 183 -11.66 -4.65 -14.35
CA ALA A 183 -10.52 -4.99 -13.52
C ALA A 183 -9.31 -4.09 -13.83
N ALA A 184 -8.99 -3.89 -15.11
CA ALA A 184 -7.89 -3.01 -15.53
C ALA A 184 -8.08 -1.56 -15.04
N VAL A 185 -9.27 -0.99 -15.21
CA VAL A 185 -9.59 0.38 -14.76
C VAL A 185 -9.43 0.54 -13.25
N LYS A 186 -9.80 -0.47 -12.45
CA LYS A 186 -9.59 -0.41 -11.00
C LYS A 186 -8.13 -0.34 -10.60
N HIS A 187 -7.28 -1.13 -11.28
CA HIS A 187 -5.84 -1.07 -11.06
C HIS A 187 -5.28 0.28 -11.48
N LEU A 188 -5.77 0.87 -12.58
CA LEU A 188 -5.39 2.22 -12.98
C LEU A 188 -5.79 3.27 -11.94
N ILE A 189 -7.02 3.23 -11.41
CA ILE A 189 -7.48 4.13 -10.35
C ILE A 189 -6.60 4.01 -9.11
N PHE A 190 -6.25 2.78 -8.70
CA PHE A 190 -5.30 2.55 -7.62
C PHE A 190 -3.95 3.23 -7.91
N GLY A 191 -3.37 2.99 -9.08
CA GLY A 191 -2.07 3.54 -9.47
C GLY A 191 -2.06 5.06 -9.53
N TRP A 192 -3.10 5.66 -10.13
CA TRP A 192 -3.26 7.11 -10.17
C TRP A 192 -3.41 7.71 -8.79
N THR A 193 -4.15 7.05 -7.89
CA THR A 193 -4.26 7.48 -6.49
C THR A 193 -2.88 7.46 -5.82
N MET A 194 -2.09 6.40 -6.02
CA MET A 194 -0.71 6.34 -5.54
C MET A 194 0.16 7.46 -6.14
N ALA A 195 0.03 7.75 -7.44
CA ALA A 195 0.79 8.83 -8.09
C ALA A 195 0.44 10.23 -7.56
N ILE A 196 -0.84 10.48 -7.26
CA ILE A 196 -1.34 11.73 -6.69
C ILE A 196 -0.84 11.88 -5.25
N LEU A 197 -0.97 10.82 -4.43
CA LEU A 197 -0.60 10.84 -3.01
C LEU A 197 0.90 10.66 -2.75
N TYR A 198 1.68 10.24 -3.75
CA TYR A 198 3.12 10.00 -3.66
C TYR A 198 3.90 11.08 -2.88
N PRO A 199 3.68 12.41 -3.06
CA PRO A 199 4.40 13.44 -2.32
C PRO A 199 4.28 13.34 -0.80
N LEU A 200 3.17 12.79 -0.29
CA LEU A 200 2.92 12.64 1.14
C LEU A 200 3.78 11.54 1.78
N GLY A 201 4.18 10.54 0.99
CA GLY A 201 5.03 9.43 1.44
C GLY A 201 6.53 9.64 1.15
N ARG A 202 6.95 10.87 0.83
CA ARG A 202 8.36 11.17 0.55
C ARG A 202 9.12 11.45 1.83
N PHE A 203 10.21 10.72 2.03
CA PHE A 203 11.18 11.05 3.06
C PHE A 203 11.81 12.42 2.74
N ARG A 204 11.81 13.32 3.72
CA ARG A 204 12.55 14.58 3.68
C ARG A 204 13.57 14.54 4.82
N PRO A 205 14.88 14.58 4.54
CA PRO A 205 15.87 14.64 5.60
C PRO A 205 15.65 15.92 6.42
N PRO A 206 15.81 15.88 7.75
CA PRO A 206 15.74 17.07 8.59
C PRO A 206 16.73 18.12 8.07
N VAL A 207 16.28 19.35 7.88
CA VAL A 207 17.19 20.48 7.60
C VAL A 207 18.05 20.66 8.84
N ALA A 208 19.36 20.72 8.68
CA ALA A 208 20.26 21.06 9.78
C ALA A 208 20.04 22.54 10.14
N GLU A 209 19.06 22.83 10.99
CA GLU A 209 19.05 24.10 11.71
C GLU A 209 20.26 24.07 12.64
N VAL A 210 21.29 24.80 12.24
CA VAL A 210 22.35 25.22 13.14
C VAL A 210 21.66 26.10 14.16
N GLU A 211 21.40 25.54 15.34
CA GLU A 211 20.94 26.27 16.51
C GLU A 211 22.01 27.32 16.83
N LYS A 212 21.84 28.53 16.28
CA LYS A 212 22.61 29.71 16.66
C LYS A 212 22.05 30.18 17.99
N SER A 213 22.52 29.60 19.09
CA SER A 213 22.43 30.19 20.42
C SER A 213 23.76 30.77 20.86
#